data_AF-A0A1F4QQD7-F1
#
_entry.id   AF-A0A1F4QQD7-F1
#
_cell.length_a   1.000
_cell.length_b   1.000
_cell.length_c   1.000
_cell.angle_alpha   90.00
_cell.angle_beta   90.00
_cell.angle_gamma   90.00
#
_symmetry.space_group_name_H-M   'P 1'
#
loop_
_entity.id
_entity.type
_entity.pdbx_description
1 polymer ?
#
loop_
_entity_poly.entity_id
_entity_poly.type
_entity_poly.pdbx_seq_one_letter_code
_entity_poly.pdbx_strand_id
1 'polypeptide(L)'
;MRKRRVYSIIFGGIIIVLAILSIIMLRSRSKTIIDEIAASDVAQLQVIFNDINNSCQILGFDKQKNSIDFLTVKSFVGSEVGSMNLAYPKHWQGPYVQDNPEIKGIYYQVVVTDHGYFITPGDGVKLSNGKVIGTDIPLDKSADIQNLVKMGELKDERGKELAAAINIHG
;
A
#
# COMPACT_ATOMS: atom_id res chain seq x y z
N MET A 1 -41.89 -11.79 -41.00
CA MET A 1 -41.67 -10.73 -39.98
C MET A 1 -41.36 -11.25 -38.57
N ARG A 2 -42.06 -12.26 -38.04
CA ARG A 2 -41.90 -12.77 -36.65
C ARG A 2 -40.48 -13.29 -36.34
N LYS A 3 -39.86 -14.04 -37.25
CA LYS A 3 -38.50 -14.60 -37.07
C LYS A 3 -37.42 -13.51 -36.89
N ARG A 4 -37.51 -12.39 -37.63
CA ARG A 4 -36.56 -11.25 -37.54
C ARG A 4 -36.55 -10.61 -36.15
N ARG A 5 -37.72 -10.43 -35.53
CA ARG A 5 -37.84 -9.88 -34.16
C ARG A 5 -37.25 -10.83 -33.10
N VAL A 6 -37.42 -12.14 -33.28
CA VAL A 6 -36.84 -13.14 -32.36
C VAL A 6 -35.31 -13.12 -32.44
N TYR A 7 -34.71 -13.06 -33.63
CA TYR A 7 -33.27 -12.94 -33.79
C TYR A 7 -32.70 -11.65 -33.17
N SER A 8 -33.40 -10.52 -33.32
CA SER A 8 -32.98 -9.25 -32.69
C SER A 8 -33.01 -9.30 -31.17
N ILE A 9 -33.99 -9.99 -30.56
CA ILE A 9 -34.08 -10.15 -29.10
C ILE A 9 -32.95 -11.06 -28.58
N ILE A 10 -32.69 -12.19 -29.26
CA ILE A 10 -31.61 -13.11 -28.89
C ILE A 10 -30.24 -12.42 -29.01
N PHE A 11 -30.01 -11.70 -30.12
CA PHE A 11 -28.77 -10.97 -30.34
C PHE A 11 -28.56 -9.84 -29.33
N GLY A 12 -29.61 -9.08 -29.01
CA GLY A 12 -29.57 -8.06 -27.96
C GLY A 12 -29.26 -8.64 -26.57
N GLY A 13 -29.85 -9.80 -26.25
CA GLY A 13 -29.55 -10.53 -25.01
C GLY A 13 -28.09 -10.97 -24.91
N ILE A 14 -27.51 -11.49 -26.01
CA ILE A 14 -26.10 -11.90 -26.05
C ILE A 14 -25.18 -10.70 -25.83
N ILE A 15 -25.45 -9.55 -26.47
CA ILE A 15 -24.64 -8.33 -26.27
C ILE A 15 -24.70 -7.87 -24.82
N ILE A 16 -25.87 -7.90 -24.18
CA ILE A 16 -26.00 -7.51 -22.77
C ILE A 16 -25.19 -8.45 -21.87
N VAL A 17 -25.26 -9.76 -22.10
CA VAL A 17 -24.47 -10.74 -21.34
C VAL A 17 -22.97 -10.51 -21.52
N LEU A 18 -22.52 -10.29 -22.76
CA LEU A 18 -21.11 -9.99 -23.05
C LEU A 18 -20.66 -8.68 -22.38
N ALA A 19 -21.49 -7.64 -22.43
CA ALA A 19 -21.19 -6.36 -21.78
C ALA A 19 -21.05 -6.51 -20.25
N ILE A 20 -21.94 -7.27 -19.61
CA ILE A 20 -21.86 -7.57 -18.17
C ILE A 20 -20.57 -8.35 -17.87
N LEU A 21 -20.26 -9.39 -18.64
CA LEU A 21 -19.04 -10.18 -18.46
C LEU A 21 -17.78 -9.32 -18.65
N SER A 22 -17.74 -8.44 -19.65
CA SER A 22 -16.64 -7.51 -19.87
C SER A 22 -16.44 -6.54 -18.70
N ILE A 23 -17.53 -5.99 -18.14
CA ILE A 23 -17.47 -5.10 -16.97
C ILE A 23 -16.94 -5.86 -15.74
N ILE A 24 -17.40 -7.09 -15.52
CA ILE A 24 -16.93 -7.93 -14.40
C ILE A 24 -15.43 -8.22 -14.56
N MET A 25 -14.99 -8.67 -15.75
CA MET A 25 -13.59 -8.97 -16.03
C MET A 25 -12.68 -7.74 -15.88
N LEU A 26 -13.13 -6.57 -16.33
CA LEU A 26 -12.37 -5.32 -16.21
C LEU A 26 -12.20 -4.91 -14.74
N ARG A 27 -13.25 -5.05 -13.93
CA ARG A 27 -13.20 -4.75 -12.50
C ARG A 27 -12.25 -5.67 -11.75
N SER A 28 -12.27 -6.97 -12.04
CA SER A 28 -11.35 -7.91 -11.39
C SER A 28 -9.89 -7.60 -11.76
N ARG A 29 -9.58 -7.38 -13.04
CA ARG A 29 -8.21 -7.03 -13.46
C ARG A 29 -7.67 -5.76 -12.80
N SER A 30 -8.51 -4.72 -12.68
CA SER A 30 -8.09 -3.48 -12.05
C SER A 30 -7.73 -3.65 -10.58
N LYS A 31 -8.39 -4.56 -9.86
CA LYS A 31 -8.08 -4.84 -8.46
C LYS A 31 -6.72 -5.53 -8.30
N THR A 32 -6.47 -6.56 -9.10
CA THR A 32 -5.20 -7.30 -9.07
C THR A 32 -4.01 -6.38 -9.35
N ILE A 33 -4.14 -5.44 -10.30
CA ILE A 33 -3.06 -4.50 -10.63
C ILE A 33 -2.72 -3.56 -9.46
N ILE A 34 -3.73 -3.07 -8.73
CA ILE A 34 -3.49 -2.16 -7.58
C ILE A 34 -2.70 -2.88 -6.50
N ASP A 35 -3.05 -4.12 -6.18
CA ASP A 35 -2.36 -4.87 -5.14
C ASP A 35 -0.96 -5.31 -5.59
N GLU A 36 -0.75 -5.58 -6.89
CA GLU A 36 0.59 -5.83 -7.44
C GLU A 36 1.51 -4.61 -7.32
N ILE A 37 1.00 -3.42 -7.64
CA ILE A 37 1.72 -2.15 -7.42
C ILE A 37 1.98 -1.96 -5.93
N ALA A 38 0.96 -2.20 -5.10
CA ALA A 38 1.07 -2.05 -3.66
C ALA A 38 2.17 -2.94 -3.05
N ALA A 39 2.23 -4.21 -3.45
CA ALA A 39 3.27 -5.13 -3.01
C ALA A 39 4.67 -4.68 -3.47
N SER A 40 4.78 -4.19 -4.71
CA SER A 40 6.04 -3.67 -5.26
C SER A 40 6.53 -2.45 -4.50
N ASP A 41 5.66 -1.47 -4.27
CA ASP A 41 5.97 -0.24 -3.55
C ASP A 41 6.34 -0.52 -2.10
N VAL A 42 5.63 -1.43 -1.42
CA VAL A 42 5.96 -1.85 -0.04
C VAL A 42 7.36 -2.48 0.01
N ALA A 43 7.70 -3.35 -0.94
CA ALA A 43 9.03 -3.95 -1.01
C ALA A 43 10.12 -2.90 -1.27
N GLN A 44 9.88 -1.96 -2.18
CA GLN A 44 10.81 -0.87 -2.46
C GLN A 44 10.99 0.05 -1.26
N LEU A 45 9.90 0.43 -0.60
CA LEU A 45 9.93 1.23 0.62
C LEU A 45 10.72 0.51 1.71
N GLN A 46 10.55 -0.81 1.89
CA GLN A 46 11.32 -1.57 2.87
C GLN A 46 12.83 -1.45 2.63
N VAL A 47 13.27 -1.56 1.38
CA VAL A 47 14.69 -1.36 1.00
C VAL A 47 15.15 0.06 1.36
N ILE A 48 14.37 1.08 0.98
CA ILE A 48 14.68 2.48 1.29
C ILE A 48 14.81 2.71 2.80
N PHE A 49 13.85 2.21 3.60
CA PHE A 49 13.89 2.37 5.05
C PHE A 49 15.07 1.63 5.69
N ASN A 50 15.49 0.48 5.14
CA ASN A 50 16.71 -0.19 5.58
C ASN A 50 17.96 0.64 5.25
N ASP A 51 18.04 1.24 4.05
CA ASP A 51 19.17 2.11 3.67
C ASP A 51 19.24 3.37 4.53
N ILE A 52 18.08 3.98 4.82
CA ILE A 52 17.97 5.10 5.77
C ILE A 52 18.43 4.66 7.16
N ASN A 53 17.98 3.49 7.65
CA ASN A 53 18.38 3.02 8.96
C ASN A 53 19.89 2.75 9.04
N ASN A 54 20.47 2.16 8.01
CA ASN A 54 21.90 1.86 7.95
C ASN A 54 22.78 3.13 7.93
N SER A 55 22.31 4.20 7.28
CA SER A 55 23.07 5.44 7.12
C SER A 55 22.83 6.44 8.26
N CYS A 56 21.57 6.62 8.64
CA CYS A 56 21.10 7.67 9.53
C CYS A 56 20.68 7.18 10.91
N GLN A 57 20.48 5.86 11.10
CA GLN A 57 19.89 5.22 12.28
C GLN A 57 18.51 5.81 12.66
N ILE A 58 17.45 5.06 12.36
CA ILE A 58 16.08 5.48 12.67
C ILE A 58 15.84 5.27 14.17
N LEU A 59 15.48 6.35 14.86
CA LEU A 59 15.16 6.33 16.28
C LEU A 59 13.67 6.01 16.53
N GLY A 60 12.80 6.34 15.59
CA GLY A 60 11.37 6.10 15.68
C GLY A 60 10.56 7.09 14.86
N PHE A 61 9.26 7.13 15.14
CA PHE A 61 8.28 7.97 14.44
C PHE A 61 7.37 8.68 15.44
N ASP A 62 6.88 9.86 15.07
CA ASP A 62 6.20 10.77 16.01
C ASP A 62 4.80 10.30 16.45
N LYS A 63 4.09 9.62 15.54
CA LYS A 63 2.69 9.21 15.74
C LYS A 63 2.56 7.70 15.64
N GLN A 64 1.36 7.20 15.99
CA GLN A 64 1.04 5.79 15.79
C GLN A 64 0.92 5.44 14.30
N LYS A 65 0.43 6.38 13.47
CA LYS A 65 0.38 6.28 12.00
C LYS A 65 1.04 7.51 11.40
N ASN A 66 1.93 7.28 10.45
CA ASN A 66 2.82 8.30 9.91
C ASN A 66 2.85 8.20 8.39
N SER A 67 2.31 9.19 7.69
CA SER A 67 2.36 9.23 6.22
C SER A 67 3.81 9.31 5.72
N ILE A 68 4.10 8.58 4.63
CA ILE A 68 5.40 8.58 3.97
C ILE A 68 5.36 9.60 2.83
N ASP A 69 5.44 10.88 3.19
CA ASP A 69 5.36 12.03 2.27
C ASP A 69 6.68 12.84 2.18
N PHE A 70 7.77 12.28 2.70
CA PHE A 70 9.04 13.00 2.92
C PHE A 70 10.26 12.36 2.24
N LEU A 71 10.10 11.31 1.42
CA LEU A 71 11.24 10.62 0.78
C LEU A 71 11.86 11.40 -0.39
N THR A 72 11.18 12.45 -0.87
CA THR A 72 11.68 13.39 -1.89
C THR A 72 12.54 14.53 -1.30
N VAL A 73 12.70 14.57 0.02
CA VAL A 73 13.51 15.61 0.70
C VAL A 73 14.98 15.43 0.37
N LYS A 74 15.62 16.50 -0.12
CA LYS A 74 17.07 16.51 -0.45
C LYS A 74 17.95 16.82 0.76
N SER A 75 17.49 17.74 1.60
CA SER A 75 18.18 18.15 2.81
C SER A 75 17.18 18.76 3.79
N PHE A 76 17.52 18.70 5.07
CA PHE A 76 16.74 19.27 6.16
C PHE A 76 17.69 19.68 7.30
N VAL A 77 17.15 20.42 8.27
CA VAL A 77 17.88 20.86 9.47
C VAL A 77 17.17 20.27 10.69
N GLY A 78 17.94 19.69 11.60
CA GLY A 78 17.42 19.02 12.79
C GLY A 78 17.63 17.50 12.73
N SER A 79 16.95 16.79 13.63
CA SER A 79 16.95 15.31 13.72
C SER A 79 15.73 14.67 13.08
N GLU A 80 14.85 15.46 12.48
CA GLU A 80 13.54 15.03 11.98
C GLU A 80 13.40 15.28 10.47
N VAL A 81 12.91 14.29 9.75
CA VAL A 81 12.49 14.42 8.36
C VAL A 81 11.07 13.86 8.22
N GLY A 82 10.12 14.74 7.90
CA GLY A 82 8.70 14.42 8.02
C GLY A 82 8.36 14.02 9.46
N SER A 83 7.90 12.78 9.64
CA SER A 83 7.55 12.21 10.95
C SER A 83 8.60 11.23 11.50
N MET A 84 9.78 11.16 10.88
CA MET A 84 10.83 10.19 11.19
C MET A 84 11.99 10.86 11.93
N ASN A 85 12.35 10.28 13.07
CA ASN A 85 13.47 10.73 13.91
C ASN A 85 14.75 9.95 13.58
N LEU A 86 15.87 10.66 13.42
CA LEU A 86 17.16 10.11 13.02
C LEU A 86 18.27 10.48 14.00
N ALA A 87 19.17 9.53 14.29
CA ALA A 87 20.32 9.77 15.17
C ALA A 87 21.44 10.54 14.44
N TYR A 88 21.64 10.24 13.15
CA TYR A 88 22.68 10.82 12.30
C TYR A 88 22.07 11.51 11.07
N PRO A 89 21.27 12.59 11.24
CA PRO A 89 20.59 13.28 10.13
C PRO A 89 21.56 13.85 9.08
N LYS A 90 22.81 14.12 9.46
CA LYS A 90 23.87 14.59 8.54
C LYS A 90 24.26 13.54 7.48
N HIS A 91 23.92 12.28 7.68
CA HIS A 91 24.20 11.19 6.74
C HIS A 91 23.05 10.97 5.75
N TRP A 92 22.03 11.82 5.75
CA TRP A 92 20.92 11.73 4.81
C TRP A 92 21.40 11.74 3.36
N GLN A 93 20.97 10.74 2.59
CA GLN A 93 21.36 10.56 1.19
C GLN A 93 20.21 10.86 0.22
N GLY A 94 19.09 11.36 0.74
CA GLY A 94 17.93 11.67 -0.07
C GLY A 94 18.20 12.72 -1.15
N PRO A 95 17.31 12.85 -2.14
CA PRO A 95 16.00 12.21 -2.22
C PRO A 95 16.13 10.71 -2.57
N TYR A 96 15.33 9.87 -1.93
CA TYR A 96 15.32 8.42 -2.17
C TYR A 96 14.39 8.01 -3.32
N VAL A 97 13.41 8.87 -3.62
CA VAL A 97 12.46 8.70 -4.73
C VAL A 97 12.25 10.03 -5.43
N GLN A 98 11.79 9.98 -6.69
CA GLN A 98 11.40 11.18 -7.43
C GLN A 98 10.08 11.75 -6.92
N ASP A 99 9.09 10.88 -6.70
CA ASP A 99 7.77 11.20 -6.16
C ASP A 99 7.46 10.21 -5.04
N ASN A 100 6.78 10.67 -3.98
CA ASN A 100 6.37 9.77 -2.89
C ASN A 100 5.31 8.78 -3.41
N PRO A 101 5.42 7.47 -3.12
CA PRO A 101 4.48 6.49 -3.62
C PRO A 101 3.09 6.67 -2.98
N GLU A 102 2.05 6.47 -3.79
CA GLU A 102 0.65 6.65 -3.39
C GLU A 102 -0.25 5.61 -4.09
N ILE A 103 -1.30 5.16 -3.40
CA ILE A 103 -2.39 4.40 -4.01
C ILE A 103 -3.62 5.30 -4.08
N LYS A 104 -4.01 5.69 -5.31
CA LYS A 104 -5.21 6.52 -5.57
C LYS A 104 -5.22 7.83 -4.76
N GLY A 105 -4.09 8.52 -4.66
CA GLY A 105 -3.99 9.78 -3.92
C GLY A 105 -3.76 9.63 -2.41
N ILE A 106 -3.54 8.40 -1.93
CA ILE A 106 -3.31 8.11 -0.51
C ILE A 106 -1.87 7.60 -0.34
N TYR A 107 -1.06 8.34 0.43
CA TYR A 107 0.31 7.93 0.78
C TYR A 107 0.33 6.59 1.52
N TYR A 108 1.41 5.85 1.33
CA TYR A 108 1.78 4.79 2.28
C TYR A 108 2.06 5.39 3.65
N GLN A 109 2.04 4.54 4.67
CA GLN A 109 2.26 4.95 6.04
C GLN A 109 3.17 3.98 6.77
N VAL A 110 3.87 4.50 7.78
CA VAL A 110 4.47 3.70 8.83
C VAL A 110 3.52 3.62 10.02
N VAL A 111 3.17 2.40 10.38
CA VAL A 111 2.37 2.06 11.56
C VAL A 111 3.30 1.60 12.67
N VAL A 112 3.24 2.31 13.80
CA VAL A 112 3.92 1.94 15.04
C VAL A 112 2.97 1.09 15.87
N THR A 113 3.41 -0.12 16.21
CA THR A 113 2.67 -1.06 17.06
C THR A 113 3.54 -1.53 18.21
N ASP A 114 2.95 -2.21 19.18
CA ASP A 114 3.67 -2.88 20.28
C ASP A 114 4.60 -4.00 19.76
N HIS A 115 4.43 -4.42 18.50
CA HIS A 115 5.22 -5.44 17.82
C HIS A 115 6.30 -4.86 16.89
N GLY A 116 6.42 -3.54 16.79
CA GLY A 116 7.44 -2.86 15.99
C GLY A 116 6.87 -1.85 15.00
N TYR A 117 7.58 -1.67 13.89
CA TYR A 117 7.32 -0.64 12.89
C TYR A 117 7.05 -1.29 11.54
N PHE A 118 5.96 -0.89 10.88
CA PHE A 118 5.52 -1.54 9.66
C PHE A 118 5.11 -0.54 8.60
N ILE A 119 5.58 -0.75 7.37
CA ILE A 119 5.12 -0.04 6.18
C ILE A 119 3.82 -0.70 5.73
N THR A 120 2.78 0.09 5.52
CA THR A 120 1.48 -0.37 5.00
C THR A 120 0.89 0.66 4.04
N PRO A 121 -0.09 0.27 3.19
CA PRO A 121 -0.95 1.23 2.52
C PRO A 121 -1.63 2.16 3.53
N GLY A 122 -1.89 3.40 3.13
CA GLY A 122 -2.57 4.37 3.98
C GLY A 122 -4.02 3.98 4.31
N ASP A 123 -4.53 4.53 5.41
CA ASP A 123 -5.95 4.38 5.79
C ASP A 123 -6.88 4.84 4.65
N GLY A 124 -7.96 4.10 4.40
CA GLY A 124 -8.91 4.35 3.32
C GLY A 124 -8.55 3.67 1.99
N VAL A 125 -7.36 3.09 1.84
CA VAL A 125 -7.03 2.24 0.68
C VAL A 125 -7.89 0.97 0.73
N LYS A 126 -8.61 0.70 -0.37
CA LYS A 126 -9.39 -0.51 -0.57
C LYS A 126 -8.59 -1.54 -1.35
N LEU A 127 -8.33 -2.69 -0.73
CA LEU A 127 -7.58 -3.81 -1.29
C LEU A 127 -8.42 -4.66 -2.26
N SER A 128 -7.78 -5.53 -3.03
CA SER A 128 -8.46 -6.46 -3.95
C SER A 128 -9.47 -7.37 -3.23
N ASN A 129 -9.13 -7.83 -2.03
CA ASN A 129 -9.98 -8.63 -1.15
C ASN A 129 -11.25 -7.89 -0.66
N GLY A 130 -11.37 -6.60 -0.99
CA GLY A 130 -12.53 -5.76 -0.73
C GLY A 130 -12.49 -5.04 0.61
N LYS A 131 -11.54 -5.38 1.50
CA LYS A 131 -11.33 -4.73 2.79
C LYS A 131 -10.65 -3.37 2.63
N VAL A 132 -10.95 -2.47 3.55
CA VAL A 132 -10.42 -1.11 3.62
C VAL A 132 -9.47 -0.97 4.81
N ILE A 133 -8.25 -0.48 4.55
CA ILE A 133 -7.27 -0.21 5.61
C ILE A 133 -7.79 0.84 6.59
N GLY A 134 -7.61 0.60 7.88
CA GLY A 134 -8.05 1.48 8.96
C GLY A 134 -9.54 1.37 9.29
N THR A 135 -10.35 0.70 8.46
CA THR A 135 -11.79 0.44 8.73
C THR A 135 -12.05 -1.04 8.94
N ASP A 136 -11.84 -1.87 7.90
CA ASP A 136 -12.04 -3.32 7.97
C ASP A 136 -10.79 -4.03 8.51
N ILE A 137 -9.62 -3.44 8.28
CA ILE A 137 -8.33 -3.89 8.81
C ILE A 137 -7.81 -2.81 9.76
N PRO A 138 -8.12 -2.88 11.06
CA PRO A 138 -7.66 -1.90 12.03
C PRO A 138 -6.14 -2.05 12.24
N LEU A 139 -5.40 -0.97 12.00
CA LEU A 139 -3.95 -0.89 12.18
C LEU A 139 -3.63 -0.01 13.39
N ASP A 140 -4.11 -0.39 14.58
CA ASP A 140 -3.85 0.31 15.83
C ASP A 140 -2.56 -0.15 16.52
N LYS A 141 -2.27 0.40 17.70
CA LYS A 141 -1.06 0.11 18.45
C LYS A 141 -0.93 -1.37 18.85
N SER A 142 -2.05 -2.07 19.05
CA SER A 142 -2.08 -3.49 19.42
C SER A 142 -2.14 -4.43 18.21
N ALA A 143 -2.19 -3.90 16.99
CA ALA A 143 -2.31 -4.72 15.79
C ALA A 143 -1.06 -5.58 15.55
N ASP A 144 -1.26 -6.89 15.44
CA ASP A 144 -0.24 -7.83 14.98
C ASP A 144 -0.25 -7.88 13.45
N ILE A 145 0.49 -6.95 12.84
CA ILE A 145 0.58 -6.81 11.38
C ILE A 145 1.18 -8.06 10.73
N GLN A 146 2.11 -8.74 11.38
CA GLN A 146 2.67 -9.99 10.86
C GLN A 146 1.61 -11.08 10.79
N ASN A 147 0.75 -11.19 11.81
CA ASN A 147 -0.36 -12.12 11.80
C ASN A 147 -1.40 -11.77 10.73
N LEU A 148 -1.71 -10.48 10.54
CA LEU A 148 -2.60 -10.04 9.45
C LEU A 148 -2.07 -10.41 8.06
N VAL A 149 -0.75 -10.33 7.86
CA VAL A 149 -0.09 -10.84 6.63
C VAL A 149 -0.22 -12.37 6.53
N LYS A 150 0.04 -13.11 7.61
CA LYS A 150 -0.06 -14.59 7.63
C LYS A 150 -1.48 -15.08 7.32
N MET A 151 -2.49 -14.40 7.86
CA MET A 151 -3.92 -14.67 7.62
C MET A 151 -4.38 -14.28 6.21
N GLY A 152 -3.53 -13.61 5.42
CA GLY A 152 -3.85 -13.17 4.06
C GLY A 152 -4.68 -11.88 4.00
N GLU A 153 -4.85 -11.17 5.11
CA GLU A 153 -5.59 -9.90 5.12
C GLU A 153 -4.81 -8.78 4.45
N LEU A 154 -3.48 -8.82 4.59
CA LEU A 154 -2.51 -7.92 3.98
C LEU A 154 -1.68 -8.65 2.92
N LYS A 155 -2.36 -9.39 2.04
CA LYS A 155 -1.76 -10.04 0.87
C LYS A 155 -2.56 -9.75 -0.39
N ASP A 156 -1.86 -9.69 -1.52
CA ASP A 156 -2.49 -9.66 -2.84
C ASP A 156 -3.08 -11.04 -3.22
N GLU A 157 -3.82 -11.10 -4.33
CA GLU A 157 -4.41 -12.35 -4.85
C GLU A 157 -3.35 -13.42 -5.23
N ARG A 158 -2.06 -13.05 -5.33
CA ARG A 158 -0.93 -13.95 -5.60
C ARG A 158 -0.15 -14.33 -4.34
N GLY A 159 -0.56 -13.86 -3.17
CA GLY A 159 0.06 -14.12 -1.89
C GLY A 159 1.27 -13.24 -1.55
N LYS A 160 1.55 -12.17 -2.33
CA LYS A 160 2.58 -11.18 -1.99
C LYS A 160 2.11 -10.29 -0.85
N GLU A 161 3.04 -9.92 0.02
CA GLU A 161 2.76 -9.15 1.22
C GLU A 161 2.51 -7.67 0.87
N LEU A 162 1.47 -7.09 1.46
CA LEU A 162 1.11 -5.68 1.36
C LEU A 162 1.52 -4.90 2.60
N ALA A 163 2.38 -5.47 3.43
CA ALA A 163 2.99 -4.82 4.57
C ALA A 163 4.40 -5.36 4.78
N ALA A 164 5.31 -4.52 5.28
CA ALA A 164 6.69 -4.90 5.53
C ALA A 164 7.20 -4.32 6.84
N ALA A 165 8.00 -5.10 7.58
CA ALA A 165 8.63 -4.62 8.81
C ALA A 165 9.81 -3.69 8.52
N ILE A 166 9.97 -2.65 9.35
CA ILE A 166 11.16 -1.78 9.40
C ILE A 166 12.01 -2.23 10.58
N ASN A 167 13.26 -2.61 10.31
CA ASN A 167 14.21 -2.98 11.34
C ASN A 167 14.92 -1.72 11.86
N ILE A 168 14.52 -1.22 13.03
CA ILE A 168 15.17 -0.06 13.66
C ILE A 168 16.23 -0.44 14.71
N HIS A 169 16.44 -1.74 14.95
CA HIS A 169 17.47 -2.26 15.86
C HIS A 169 18.64 -2.82 15.05
N GLY A 170 19.75 -2.08 15.05
CA GLY A 170 21.08 -2.50 14.62
C GLY A 170 22.08 -2.23 15.73
#